data_AF-A0A6N9AIF2-F1
#
_entry.id   AF-A0A6N9AIF2-F1
#
_cell.length_a   1.000
_cell.length_b   1.000
_cell.length_c   1.000
_cell.angle_alpha   90.00
_cell.angle_beta   90.00
_cell.angle_gamma   90.00
#
_symmetry.space_group_name_H-M   'P 1'
#
loop_
_entity.id
_entity.type
_entity.pdbx_description
1 polymer ?
#
loop_
_entity_poly.entity_id
_entity_poly.type
_entity_poly.pdbx_seq_one_letter_code
_entity_poly.pdbx_strand_id
1 'polypeptide(L)'
;MKEASDVLDELDRTADSDLPVEEQIEEAVRAVREIRQRRDPASGEPVTVDDESAEEKVAGDEAVGDVAGEAEAADSAPAEDAPAEDARPVPSARVQECRICRTVNEQSARFCIECGASLKVITCAGCGSENPASARFCAQCGGKLS
;
A
#
# COMPACT_ATOMS: atom_id res chain seq x y z
N MET A 1 17.57 -47.27 -21.29
CA MET A 1 18.01 -46.01 -21.91
C MET A 1 16.76 -45.44 -22.54
N LYS A 2 16.14 -44.41 -21.96
CA LYS A 2 14.99 -43.75 -22.62
C LYS A 2 15.50 -43.20 -23.95
N GLU A 3 14.77 -43.41 -25.04
CA GLU A 3 15.21 -42.93 -26.34
C GLU A 3 15.14 -41.40 -26.34
N ALA A 4 15.99 -40.75 -27.13
CA ALA A 4 15.99 -39.29 -27.22
C ALA A 4 14.62 -38.75 -27.68
N SER A 5 13.85 -39.55 -28.42
CA SER A 5 12.47 -39.25 -28.79
C SER A 5 11.55 -39.16 -27.58
N ASP A 6 11.62 -40.10 -26.64
CA ASP A 6 10.75 -40.09 -25.45
C ASP A 6 10.99 -38.87 -24.56
N VAL A 7 12.25 -38.42 -24.48
CA VAL A 7 12.62 -37.23 -23.69
C VAL A 7 12.13 -35.96 -24.38
N LEU A 8 12.18 -35.88 -25.71
CA LEU A 8 11.62 -34.76 -26.46
C LEU A 8 10.10 -34.73 -26.37
N ASP A 9 9.45 -35.89 -26.41
CA ASP A 9 8.00 -36.06 -26.24
C ASP A 9 7.54 -35.66 -24.82
N GLU A 10 8.33 -35.92 -23.76
CA GLU A 10 8.06 -35.44 -22.40
C GLU A 10 8.26 -33.92 -22.28
N LEU A 11 9.26 -33.35 -22.96
CA LEU A 11 9.51 -31.90 -22.97
C LEU A 11 8.43 -31.12 -23.74
N ASP A 12 7.95 -31.65 -24.87
CA ASP A 12 6.85 -31.07 -25.64
C ASP A 12 5.54 -31.10 -24.84
N ARG A 13 5.23 -32.20 -24.14
CA ARG A 13 4.04 -32.26 -23.25
C ARG A 13 4.10 -31.29 -22.06
N THR A 14 5.29 -30.88 -21.63
CA THR A 14 5.45 -29.81 -20.62
C THR A 14 5.40 -28.41 -21.22
N ALA A 15 5.58 -28.27 -22.53
CA ALA A 15 5.47 -27.03 -23.29
C ALA A 15 4.06 -26.82 -23.86
N ASP A 16 3.34 -27.89 -24.16
CA ASP A 16 1.94 -27.93 -24.59
C ASP A 16 0.99 -27.91 -23.40
N SER A 17 0.94 -26.76 -22.73
CA SER A 17 -0.34 -26.29 -22.22
C SER A 17 -1.06 -25.65 -23.43
N ASP A 18 -1.63 -26.49 -24.30
CA ASP A 18 -2.44 -26.14 -25.49
C ASP A 18 -3.68 -25.27 -25.17
N LEU A 19 -3.85 -24.89 -23.89
CA LEU A 19 -4.88 -23.96 -23.47
C LEU A 19 -4.44 -22.53 -23.80
N PRO A 20 -5.32 -21.70 -24.37
CA PRO A 20 -5.01 -20.30 -24.61
C PRO A 20 -4.52 -19.66 -23.31
N VAL A 21 -3.59 -18.72 -23.40
CA VAL A 21 -2.97 -18.04 -22.24
C VAL A 21 -4.02 -17.49 -21.28
N GLU A 22 -5.17 -17.06 -21.80
CA GLU A 22 -6.32 -16.61 -21.02
C GLU A 22 -6.86 -17.69 -20.07
N GLU A 23 -6.98 -18.94 -20.54
CA GLU A 23 -7.46 -20.07 -19.73
C GLU A 23 -6.42 -20.49 -18.69
N GLN A 24 -5.13 -20.41 -19.01
CA GLN A 24 -4.05 -20.63 -18.03
C GLN A 24 -4.09 -19.58 -16.91
N ILE A 25 -4.39 -18.32 -17.24
CA ILE A 25 -4.58 -17.25 -16.26
C ILE A 25 -5.81 -17.53 -15.40
N GLU A 26 -6.93 -17.94 -16.00
CA GLU A 26 -8.15 -18.27 -15.25
C GLU A 26 -7.95 -19.45 -14.30
N GLU A 27 -7.23 -20.49 -14.72
CA GLU A 27 -6.89 -21.65 -13.90
C GLU A 27 -5.96 -21.27 -12.75
N ALA A 28 -4.91 -20.49 -13.03
CA ALA A 28 -4.02 -19.97 -11.99
C ALA A 28 -4.77 -19.10 -10.97
N VAL A 29 -5.69 -18.25 -11.43
CA VAL A 29 -6.54 -17.43 -10.57
C VAL A 29 -7.48 -18.28 -9.72
N ARG A 30 -8.07 -19.35 -10.28
CA ARG A 30 -8.90 -20.32 -9.55
C ARG A 30 -8.09 -21.02 -8.46
N ALA A 31 -6.91 -21.54 -8.81
CA ALA A 31 -6.01 -22.21 -7.87
C ALA A 31 -5.62 -21.29 -6.70
N VAL A 32 -5.29 -20.03 -6.96
CA VAL A 32 -4.97 -19.05 -5.91
C VAL A 32 -6.18 -18.74 -5.01
N ARG A 33 -7.40 -18.68 -5.56
CA ARG A 33 -8.62 -18.51 -4.75
C ARG A 33 -8.86 -19.70 -3.83
N GLU A 34 -8.67 -20.93 -4.31
CA GLU A 34 -8.81 -22.14 -3.48
C GLU A 34 -7.76 -22.21 -2.37
N ILE A 35 -6.51 -21.85 -2.66
CA ILE A 35 -5.46 -21.77 -1.64
C ILE A 35 -5.82 -20.76 -0.55
N ARG A 36 -6.42 -19.62 -0.92
CA ARG A 36 -6.92 -18.62 0.04
C ARG A 36 -8.08 -19.16 0.86
N GLN A 37 -9.07 -19.79 0.23
CA GLN A 37 -10.22 -20.38 0.93
C GLN A 37 -9.84 -21.51 1.89
N ARG A 38 -8.81 -22.30 1.56
CA ARG A 38 -8.24 -23.30 2.47
C ARG A 38 -7.41 -22.67 3.60
N ARG A 39 -6.97 -21.43 3.42
CA ARG A 39 -6.23 -20.64 4.41
C ARG A 39 -7.16 -19.76 5.26
N ASP A 40 -8.43 -19.59 4.88
CA ASP A 40 -9.46 -19.01 5.72
C ASP A 40 -9.82 -20.00 6.84
N PRO A 41 -9.51 -19.71 8.12
CA PRO A 41 -9.86 -20.57 9.25
C PRO A 41 -11.36 -20.50 9.62
N ALA A 42 -12.21 -20.00 8.72
CA ALA A 42 -13.58 -19.57 8.99
C ALA A 42 -14.64 -20.45 8.29
N SER A 43 -14.56 -21.77 8.49
CA SER A 43 -15.78 -22.60 8.58
C SER A 43 -16.33 -22.55 10.02
N GLY A 44 -16.36 -21.35 10.61
CA GLY A 44 -17.17 -21.07 11.78
C GLY A 44 -18.55 -20.65 11.27
N GLU A 45 -19.58 -21.34 11.73
CA GLU A 45 -20.98 -21.02 11.44
C GLU A 45 -21.24 -19.52 11.62
N PRO A 46 -22.09 -18.91 10.78
CA PRO A 46 -22.43 -17.51 10.92
C PRO A 46 -23.06 -17.31 12.30
N VAL A 47 -22.37 -16.55 13.15
CA VAL A 47 -22.97 -16.03 14.39
C VAL A 47 -24.10 -15.12 13.94
N THR A 48 -25.33 -15.60 14.05
CA THR A 48 -26.54 -14.82 13.86
C THR A 48 -26.54 -13.77 14.95
N VAL A 49 -26.27 -12.51 14.58
CA VAL A 49 -26.70 -11.39 15.40
C VAL A 49 -28.21 -11.28 15.17
N ASP A 50 -28.97 -11.82 16.11
CA ASP A 50 -30.38 -11.51 16.24
C ASP A 50 -30.48 -10.02 16.60
N ASP A 51 -30.57 -9.17 15.59
CA ASP A 51 -30.95 -7.76 15.74
C ASP A 51 -32.40 -7.62 15.31
N GLU A 52 -33.25 -7.64 16.33
CA GLU A 52 -34.66 -7.36 16.26
C GLU A 52 -34.84 -5.87 15.92
N SER A 53 -35.34 -5.61 14.70
CA SER A 53 -36.06 -4.39 14.31
C SER A 53 -35.32 -3.04 14.39
N ALA A 54 -34.83 -2.57 13.24
CA ALA A 54 -35.04 -1.18 12.81
C ALA A 54 -34.85 -1.04 11.30
N GLU A 55 -35.97 -1.06 10.58
CA GLU A 55 -36.06 -0.53 9.23
C GLU A 55 -35.80 0.98 9.27
N GLU A 56 -34.73 1.48 8.67
CA GLU A 56 -34.72 2.86 8.20
C GLU A 56 -33.99 2.98 6.86
N LYS A 57 -34.79 3.25 5.84
CA LYS A 57 -34.35 3.73 4.54
C LYS A 57 -33.57 5.03 4.73
N VAL A 58 -32.35 5.09 4.23
CA VAL A 58 -31.73 6.38 3.90
C VAL A 58 -31.54 6.43 2.39
N ALA A 59 -32.48 7.14 1.79
CA ALA A 59 -32.40 7.67 0.43
C ALA A 59 -31.23 8.66 0.34
N GLY A 60 -30.69 8.80 -0.86
CA GLY A 60 -29.43 9.48 -1.14
C GLY A 60 -29.36 10.96 -0.80
N ASP A 61 -28.12 11.45 -0.84
CA ASP A 61 -27.77 12.77 -1.36
C ASP A 61 -26.27 12.76 -1.70
N GLU A 62 -25.96 12.70 -2.99
CA GLU A 62 -24.60 12.93 -3.51
C GLU A 62 -24.32 14.43 -3.46
N ALA A 63 -23.81 14.91 -2.33
CA ALA A 63 -23.22 16.23 -2.23
C ALA A 63 -21.72 16.16 -2.57
N VAL A 64 -21.40 16.16 -3.87
CA VAL A 64 -20.07 16.54 -4.34
C VAL A 64 -19.93 18.06 -4.14
N GLY A 65 -19.11 18.45 -3.17
CA GLY A 65 -18.84 19.85 -2.88
C GLY A 65 -17.99 20.52 -3.97
N ASP A 66 -18.58 21.51 -4.63
CA ASP A 66 -17.95 22.55 -5.42
C ASP A 66 -16.66 23.10 -4.77
N VAL A 67 -15.57 23.13 -5.53
CA VAL A 67 -14.40 23.98 -5.25
C VAL A 67 -14.39 25.15 -6.24
N ALA A 68 -15.14 26.20 -5.89
CA ALA A 68 -15.02 27.51 -6.51
C ALA A 68 -14.36 28.47 -5.50
N GLY A 69 -13.24 29.06 -5.91
CA GLY A 69 -12.46 30.01 -5.11
C GLY A 69 -11.38 30.66 -5.96
N GLU A 70 -11.80 31.52 -6.88
CA GLU A 70 -10.96 32.45 -7.64
C GLU A 70 -10.47 33.61 -6.75
N ALA A 71 -9.21 34.02 -7.01
CA ALA A 71 -8.55 35.33 -6.88
C ALA A 71 -8.82 36.19 -5.62
N GLU A 72 -7.82 36.86 -5.04
CA GLU A 72 -7.39 38.19 -5.47
C GLU A 72 -5.93 38.46 -5.07
N ALA A 73 -5.24 39.18 -5.95
CA ALA A 73 -3.90 39.72 -5.76
C ALA A 73 -3.89 40.91 -4.78
N ALA A 74 -2.79 41.06 -4.02
CA ALA A 74 -2.33 42.37 -3.56
C ALA A 74 -0.80 42.35 -3.33
N ASP A 75 -0.15 43.09 -4.22
CA ASP A 75 1.18 43.68 -4.18
C ASP A 75 1.57 44.28 -2.82
N SER A 76 2.78 43.98 -2.33
CA SER A 76 3.65 44.90 -1.55
C SER A 76 4.98 44.24 -1.18
N ALA A 77 6.01 44.48 -1.99
CA ALA A 77 7.38 44.71 -1.51
C ALA A 77 7.49 46.23 -1.25
N PRO A 78 8.36 46.75 -0.34
CA PRO A 78 9.77 46.37 -0.22
C PRO A 78 10.33 46.40 1.23
N ALA A 79 11.55 45.90 1.41
CA ALA A 79 12.66 46.68 1.97
C ALA A 79 13.87 45.78 2.22
N GLU A 80 15.00 46.23 1.67
CA GLU A 80 16.31 45.67 1.88
C GLU A 80 16.92 46.14 3.22
N ASP A 81 17.88 45.34 3.67
CA ASP A 81 19.08 45.70 4.45
C ASP A 81 19.05 45.72 6.00
N ALA A 82 19.95 44.85 6.53
CA ALA A 82 20.73 44.89 7.77
C ALA A 82 20.18 44.28 9.09
N PRO A 83 21.06 43.78 9.99
CA PRO A 83 22.29 43.00 9.79
C PRO A 83 22.29 41.69 10.60
N ALA A 84 23.23 40.81 10.25
CA ALA A 84 23.51 39.54 10.92
C ALA A 84 24.07 39.74 12.34
N GLU A 85 23.38 39.24 13.36
CA GLU A 85 23.97 38.99 14.69
C GLU A 85 23.32 37.71 15.26
N ASP A 86 24.17 36.76 15.69
CA ASP A 86 23.82 35.48 16.32
C ASP A 86 23.45 34.30 15.39
N ALA A 87 24.41 33.93 14.53
CA ALA A 87 24.43 32.63 13.85
C ALA A 87 24.68 31.49 14.85
N ARG A 88 23.65 31.12 15.62
CA ARG A 88 23.55 29.75 16.14
C ARG A 88 23.66 28.82 14.93
N PRO A 89 24.50 27.77 14.93
CA PRO A 89 24.55 26.83 13.82
C PRO A 89 23.16 26.24 13.67
N VAL A 90 22.48 26.57 12.56
CA VAL A 90 21.22 25.94 12.19
C VAL A 90 21.55 24.45 12.15
N PRO A 91 20.96 23.61 13.02
CA PRO A 91 21.28 22.20 13.02
C PRO A 91 21.00 21.71 11.62
N SER A 92 22.04 21.22 10.92
CA SER A 92 21.94 20.77 9.55
C SER A 92 20.67 19.95 9.41
N ALA A 93 19.75 20.48 8.60
CA ALA A 93 18.45 19.87 8.38
C ALA A 93 18.69 18.42 8.04
N ARG A 94 18.34 17.53 8.97
CA ARG A 94 18.52 16.11 8.72
C ARG A 94 17.53 15.77 7.59
N VAL A 95 17.97 14.98 6.62
CA VAL A 95 17.13 14.58 5.49
C VAL A 95 16.98 13.06 5.47
N GLN A 96 15.84 12.59 4.98
CA GLN A 96 15.53 11.17 4.81
C GLN A 96 15.05 10.89 3.40
N GLU A 97 15.45 9.76 2.83
CA GLU A 97 15.02 9.36 1.50
C GLU A 97 13.76 8.49 1.55
N CYS A 98 12.85 8.73 0.61
CA CYS A 98 11.72 7.85 0.43
C CYS A 98 12.18 6.49 -0.10
N ARG A 99 11.83 5.40 0.59
CA ARG A 99 12.21 4.05 0.15
C ARG A 99 11.43 3.55 -1.08
N ILE A 100 10.38 4.26 -1.48
CA ILE A 100 9.53 3.91 -2.64
C ILE A 100 10.01 4.62 -3.91
N CYS A 101 10.21 5.94 -3.86
CA CYS A 101 10.58 6.75 -5.04
C CYS A 101 11.95 7.44 -4.93
N ARG A 102 12.65 7.31 -3.80
CA ARG A 102 13.98 7.91 -3.51
C ARG A 102 14.02 9.43 -3.42
N THR A 103 12.87 10.11 -3.40
CA THR A 103 12.80 11.55 -3.13
C THR A 103 13.40 11.86 -1.75
N VAL A 104 14.23 12.90 -1.68
CA VAL A 104 14.77 13.42 -0.43
C VAL A 104 13.69 14.26 0.26
N ASN A 105 13.43 13.97 1.53
CA ASN A 105 12.41 14.61 2.35
C ASN A 105 13.05 15.17 3.63
N GLU A 106 12.41 16.17 4.23
CA GLU A 106 12.75 16.71 5.55
C GLU A 106 12.69 15.60 6.63
N GLN A 107 13.56 15.60 7.65
CA GLN A 107 13.53 14.58 8.72
C GLN A 107 12.17 14.50 9.43
N SER A 108 11.45 15.62 9.51
CA SER A 108 10.16 15.72 10.19
C SER A 108 8.98 15.33 9.31
N ALA A 109 9.19 15.14 8.00
CA ALA A 109 8.14 14.76 7.06
C ALA A 109 7.53 13.40 7.43
N ARG A 110 6.19 13.34 7.46
CA ARG A 110 5.45 12.09 7.75
C ARG A 110 5.21 11.27 6.49
N PHE A 111 5.05 11.94 5.35
CA PHE A 111 4.78 11.36 4.05
C PHE A 111 5.76 11.93 3.02
N CYS A 112 6.04 11.17 1.97
CA CYS A 112 6.85 11.62 0.85
C CYS A 112 6.13 12.73 0.08
N ILE A 113 6.83 13.83 -0.20
CA ILE A 113 6.31 14.96 -0.97
C ILE A 113 5.95 14.61 -2.41
N GLU A 114 6.55 13.56 -2.96
CA GLU A 114 6.35 13.17 -4.37
C GLU A 114 5.32 12.05 -4.51
N CYS A 115 5.45 10.96 -3.72
CA CYS A 115 4.61 9.76 -3.89
C CYS A 115 3.59 9.52 -2.76
N GLY A 116 3.56 10.36 -1.72
CA GLY A 116 2.62 10.22 -0.60
C GLY A 116 2.88 9.04 0.36
N ALA A 117 3.92 8.23 0.16
CA ALA A 117 4.20 7.09 1.03
C ALA A 117 4.63 7.53 2.45
N SER A 118 4.20 6.80 3.48
CA SER A 118 4.63 7.06 4.87
C SER A 118 6.14 6.86 5.01
N LEU A 119 6.83 7.87 5.54
CA LEU A 119 8.26 7.82 5.85
C LEU A 119 8.53 7.24 7.23
N LYS A 120 7.52 7.23 8.11
CA LYS A 120 7.61 6.56 9.42
C LYS A 120 7.44 5.05 9.28
N VAL A 121 8.37 4.32 9.86
CA VAL A 121 8.38 2.85 9.91
C VAL A 121 8.35 2.35 11.36
N ILE A 122 7.71 1.19 11.56
CA ILE A 122 7.67 0.44 12.81
C ILE A 122 8.28 -0.94 12.53
N THR A 123 9.23 -1.34 13.37
CA THR A 123 9.84 -2.67 13.31
C THR A 123 8.96 -3.66 14.06
N CYS A 124 8.63 -4.79 13.43
CA CYS A 124 7.87 -5.85 14.06
C CYS A 124 8.71 -6.55 15.14
N ALA A 125 8.22 -6.60 16.38
CA ALA A 125 8.91 -7.30 17.47
C ALA A 125 8.98 -8.83 17.27
N GLY A 126 8.03 -9.40 16.50
CA GLY A 126 7.98 -10.85 16.27
C GLY A 126 8.92 -11.37 15.18
N CYS A 127 9.15 -10.59 14.11
CA CYS A 127 9.96 -11.04 12.97
C CYS A 127 11.02 -10.05 12.48
N GLY A 128 11.12 -8.87 13.09
CA GLY A 128 12.10 -7.83 12.72
C GLY A 128 11.79 -7.07 11.42
N SER A 129 10.69 -7.36 10.73
CA SER A 129 10.33 -6.66 9.49
C SER A 129 9.90 -5.22 9.74
N GLU A 130 10.30 -4.29 8.88
CA GLU A 130 9.84 -2.90 8.91
C GLU A 130 8.48 -2.76 8.21
N ASN A 131 7.56 -2.03 8.83
CA ASN A 131 6.19 -1.82 8.36
C ASN A 131 5.86 -0.33 8.42
N PRO A 132 4.93 0.20 7.59
CA PRO A 132 4.51 1.59 7.71
C PRO A 132 3.84 1.84 9.06
N ALA A 133 4.00 3.04 9.61
CA ALA A 133 3.49 3.36 10.95
C ALA A 133 1.96 3.29 11.11
N SER A 134 1.22 3.27 10.01
CA SER A 134 -0.24 3.07 9.99
C SER A 134 -0.66 1.59 9.96
N ALA A 135 0.26 0.64 9.77
CA ALA A 135 -0.07 -0.78 9.70
C ALA A 135 -0.50 -1.31 11.07
N ARG A 136 -1.64 -2.01 11.11
CA ARG A 136 -2.14 -2.69 12.33
C ARG A 136 -1.55 -4.10 12.51
N PHE A 137 -1.14 -4.72 11.40
CA PHE A 137 -0.57 -6.07 11.35
C PHE A 137 0.68 -6.08 10.47
N CYS A 138 1.62 -6.95 10.78
CA CYS A 138 2.85 -7.10 10.01
C CYS A 138 2.57 -7.75 8.65
N ALA A 139 3.06 -7.14 7.57
CA ALA A 139 2.88 -7.66 6.22
C ALA A 139 3.66 -8.97 5.95
N GLN A 140 4.66 -9.29 6.78
CA GLN A 140 5.45 -10.51 6.66
C GLN A 140 4.91 -11.66 7.52
N CYS A 141 4.74 -11.44 8.82
CA CYS A 141 4.35 -12.52 9.75
C CYS A 141 2.88 -12.47 10.20
N GLY A 142 2.12 -11.44 9.87
CA GLY A 142 0.74 -11.25 10.34
C GLY A 142 0.60 -10.85 11.82
N GLY A 143 1.70 -10.76 12.56
CA GLY A 143 1.69 -10.35 13.96
C GLY A 143 1.17 -8.92 14.16
N LYS A 144 0.44 -8.68 15.24
CA LYS A 144 -0.09 -7.36 15.57
C LYS A 144 1.05 -6.37 15.85
N LEU A 145 0.98 -5.19 15.26
CA LEU A 145 1.92 -4.10 15.51
C LEU A 145 1.32 -3.21 16.61
N SER A 146 2.08 -2.99 17.68
CA SER A 146 1.69 -2.24 18.88
C SER A 146 2.70 -1.16 19.19
#